data_AF-A0A7M7PSR7-F1
#
_entry.id   AF-A0A7M7PSR7-F1
#
_cell.length_a   1.000
_cell.length_b   1.000
_cell.length_c   1.000
_cell.angle_alpha   90.00
_cell.angle_beta   90.00
_cell.angle_gamma   90.00
#
_symmetry.space_group_name_H-M   'P 1'
#
loop_
_entity.id
_entity.type
_entity.pdbx_description
1 polymer ?
#
loop_
_entity_poly.entity_id
_entity_poly.type
_entity_poly.pdbx_seq_one_letter_code
_entity_poly.pdbx_strand_id
1 'polypeptide(L)'
;MRCDYKQPKLVGYPVFSIPIKGRVPSRHTVFSVEFPCTGKGVGSALVSFRLRFQTENYDGQDIKASPLNFQIEKECEKYEGVSTSTIEVCHPPCLEGGVCSPEGRCDCKEGYYGLRCSQPLCIPHCYNGGTCIKPGLCACPEGFSGKICHLASCRDNCFNHGRCIAPGKCKCYRNWFGDICQYPVSREKSEGAQPDKDKSMPNIDKMKEGINSNYSSE
;
A
#
# COMPACT_ATOMS: atom_id res chain seq x y z
N MET A 1 18.41 0.53 0.32
CA MET A 1 18.77 1.73 -0.45
C MET A 1 19.85 2.49 0.30
N ARG A 2 20.90 2.92 -0.39
CA ARG A 2 21.91 3.86 0.10
C ARG A 2 21.93 5.08 -0.81
N CYS A 3 22.14 6.25 -0.24
CA CYS A 3 22.23 7.50 -0.97
C CYS A 3 23.60 8.12 -0.71
N ASP A 4 24.42 8.22 -1.75
CA ASP A 4 25.67 8.96 -1.69
C ASP A 4 25.36 10.40 -2.10
N TYR A 5 25.26 11.27 -1.11
CA TYR A 5 24.89 12.66 -1.28
C TYR A 5 25.92 13.58 -0.61
N LYS A 6 26.40 14.57 -1.36
CA LYS A 6 27.27 15.62 -0.83
C LYS A 6 26.43 16.88 -0.65
N GLN A 7 26.14 17.22 0.61
CA GLN A 7 25.24 18.33 0.95
C GLN A 7 25.83 19.70 0.55
N PRO A 8 25.15 20.49 -0.30
CA PRO A 8 25.43 21.91 -0.52
C PRO A 8 24.95 22.76 0.68
N LYS A 9 25.48 23.96 0.85
CA LYS A 9 25.11 24.83 1.99
C LYS A 9 23.62 25.24 2.02
N LEU A 10 23.00 25.41 0.85
CA LEU A 10 21.61 25.89 0.72
C LEU A 10 20.56 24.76 0.83
N VAL A 11 20.94 23.52 0.54
CA VAL A 11 20.01 22.39 0.40
C VAL A 11 20.34 21.33 1.45
N GLY A 12 19.30 20.86 2.13
CA GLY A 12 19.34 19.78 3.12
C GLY A 12 19.54 18.40 2.49
N TYR A 13 19.67 17.40 3.37
CA TYR A 13 19.68 16.00 2.95
C TYR A 13 18.37 15.58 2.27
N PRO A 14 18.42 14.70 1.25
CA PRO A 14 17.22 14.20 0.60
C PRO A 14 16.36 13.38 1.55
N VAL A 15 15.05 13.55 1.44
CA VAL A 15 14.03 12.75 2.12
C VAL A 15 13.32 11.89 1.10
N PHE A 16 13.15 10.61 1.43
CA PHE A 16 12.54 9.62 0.55
C PHE A 16 11.12 9.28 1.02
N SER A 17 10.19 9.13 0.08
CA SER A 17 8.83 8.67 0.38
C SER A 17 8.73 7.17 0.67
N ILE A 18 9.87 6.47 0.70
CA ILE A 18 10.00 5.04 0.98
C ILE A 18 11.04 4.82 2.09
N PRO A 19 10.90 3.75 2.89
CA PRO A 19 11.91 3.39 3.87
C PRO A 19 13.25 3.02 3.21
N ILE A 20 14.36 3.24 3.92
CA ILE A 20 15.70 2.89 3.45
C ILE A 20 15.92 1.38 3.27
N LYS A 21 15.14 0.56 3.99
CA LYS A 21 15.12 -0.91 3.92
C LYS A 21 13.69 -1.37 3.71
N GLY A 22 13.51 -2.42 2.91
CA GLY A 22 12.18 -2.96 2.62
C GLY A 22 12.22 -3.94 1.45
N ARG A 23 11.03 -4.46 1.11
CA ARG A 23 10.87 -5.32 -0.07
C ARG A 23 10.61 -4.47 -1.31
N VAL A 24 11.22 -4.86 -2.43
CA VAL A 24 10.93 -4.26 -3.75
C VAL A 24 9.48 -4.62 -4.13
N PRO A 25 8.63 -3.64 -4.47
CA PRO A 25 7.26 -3.91 -4.91
C PRO A 25 7.23 -4.78 -6.17
N SER A 26 6.28 -5.71 -6.26
CA SER A 26 6.08 -6.57 -7.43
C SER A 26 5.32 -5.91 -8.57
N ARG A 27 4.76 -4.72 -8.33
CA ARG A 27 4.05 -3.89 -9.32
C ARG A 27 4.79 -2.56 -9.47
N HIS A 28 4.57 -1.87 -10.58
CA HIS A 28 5.14 -0.54 -10.78
C HIS A 28 4.66 0.43 -9.68
N THR A 29 5.61 1.08 -9.03
CA THR A 29 5.37 2.05 -7.96
C THR A 29 6.29 3.25 -8.17
N VAL A 30 5.81 4.43 -7.80
CA VAL A 30 6.59 5.67 -7.79
C VAL A 30 7.01 5.97 -6.35
N PHE A 31 8.27 6.37 -6.17
CA PHE A 31 8.72 7.01 -4.94
C PHE A 31 9.22 8.42 -5.28
N SER A 32 9.10 9.34 -4.34
CA SER A 32 9.62 10.70 -4.48
C SER A 32 10.86 10.91 -3.62
N VAL A 33 11.70 11.83 -4.09
CA VAL A 33 12.86 12.34 -3.37
C VAL A 33 12.67 13.84 -3.21
N GLU A 34 12.62 14.30 -1.97
CA GLU A 34 12.42 15.71 -1.63
C GLU A 34 13.71 16.32 -1.11
N PHE A 35 14.04 17.53 -1.58
CA PHE A 35 15.25 18.25 -1.22
C PHE A 35 14.88 19.54 -0.47
N PRO A 36 14.89 19.52 0.88
CA PRO A 36 14.50 20.67 1.68
C PRO A 36 15.55 21.77 1.61
N CYS A 37 15.13 23.04 1.74
CA CYS A 37 16.07 24.16 1.89
C CYS A 37 16.50 24.30 3.36
N THR A 38 17.77 24.65 3.61
CA THR A 38 18.29 24.77 4.99
C THR A 38 17.84 26.05 5.71
N GLY A 39 17.27 27.00 4.98
CA GLY A 39 16.92 28.33 5.50
C GLY A 39 18.12 29.25 5.77
N LYS A 40 19.35 28.80 5.49
CA LYS A 40 20.58 29.58 5.73
C LYS A 40 20.91 30.59 4.62
N GLY A 41 20.10 30.66 3.57
CA GLY A 41 20.29 31.55 2.43
C GLY A 41 19.26 31.35 1.33
N VAL A 42 19.37 32.17 0.28
CA VAL A 42 18.52 32.18 -0.91
C VAL A 42 19.39 31.95 -2.14
N GLY A 43 18.86 31.27 -3.16
CA GLY A 43 19.52 31.06 -4.45
C GLY A 43 19.45 29.62 -4.93
N SER A 44 20.14 29.34 -6.03
CA SER A 44 20.19 28.02 -6.69
C SER A 44 21.39 27.21 -6.21
N ALA A 45 21.21 25.91 -6.03
CA ALA A 45 22.28 24.98 -5.74
C ALA A 45 22.17 23.75 -6.65
N LEU A 46 23.31 23.37 -7.23
CA LEU A 46 23.44 22.11 -7.94
C LEU A 46 23.52 20.96 -6.93
N VAL A 47 22.62 19.99 -7.08
CA VAL A 47 22.46 18.83 -6.22
C VAL A 47 22.82 17.59 -7.03
N SER A 48 23.91 16.94 -6.67
CA SER A 48 24.33 15.66 -7.26
C SER A 48 24.21 14.55 -6.22
N PHE A 49 23.53 13.46 -6.57
CA PHE A 49 23.37 12.31 -5.69
C PHE A 49 23.36 11.00 -6.45
N ARG A 50 23.81 9.94 -5.79
CA ARG A 50 23.82 8.58 -6.32
C ARG A 50 22.96 7.67 -5.45
N LEU A 51 21.94 7.04 -6.04
CA LEU A 51 21.12 6.04 -5.36
C LEU A 51 21.62 4.65 -5.69
N ARG A 52 21.92 3.89 -4.62
CA ARG A 52 22.32 2.49 -4.67
C ARG A 52 21.24 1.62 -4.06
N PHE A 53 20.68 0.71 -4.85
CA PHE A 53 19.70 -0.26 -4.38
C PHE A 53 20.39 -1.62 -4.25
N GLN A 54 20.71 -1.97 -3.02
CA GLN A 54 21.45 -3.19 -2.71
C GLN A 54 20.52 -4.29 -2.22
N THR A 55 20.76 -5.52 -2.65
CA THR A 55 20.05 -6.70 -2.13
C THR A 55 20.66 -7.13 -0.80
N GLU A 56 19.81 -7.52 0.14
CA GLU A 56 20.27 -8.03 1.45
C GLU A 56 20.75 -9.48 1.35
N ASN A 57 20.25 -10.25 0.37
CA ASN A 57 20.54 -11.69 0.23
C ASN A 57 21.86 -12.00 -0.52
N TYR A 58 22.44 -11.03 -1.24
CA TYR A 58 23.66 -11.24 -2.04
C TYR A 58 24.73 -10.22 -1.66
N ASP A 59 25.06 -10.16 -0.38
CA ASP A 59 26.20 -9.40 0.17
C ASP A 59 26.26 -7.92 -0.26
N GLY A 60 25.09 -7.27 -0.33
CA GLY A 60 25.01 -5.86 -0.69
C GLY A 60 25.28 -5.56 -2.16
N GLN A 61 25.19 -6.55 -3.06
CA GLN A 61 25.28 -6.30 -4.50
C GLN A 61 24.14 -5.37 -4.96
N ASP A 62 24.49 -4.40 -5.81
CA ASP A 62 23.54 -3.51 -6.46
C ASP A 62 22.60 -4.29 -7.40
N ILE A 63 21.31 -3.96 -7.40
CA ILE A 63 20.34 -4.51 -8.35
C ILE A 63 20.67 -4.05 -9.78
N LYS A 64 20.11 -4.76 -10.77
CA LYS A 64 20.18 -4.33 -12.16
C LYS A 64 19.64 -2.90 -12.31
N ALA A 65 20.36 -2.07 -13.05
CA ALA A 65 20.14 -0.63 -13.23
C ALA A 65 20.50 0.28 -12.02
N SER A 66 21.13 -0.24 -10.96
CA SER A 66 21.81 0.55 -9.92
C SER A 66 23.34 0.52 -10.17
N PRO A 67 24.11 1.59 -9.85
CA PRO A 67 23.69 2.85 -9.24
C PRO A 67 22.99 3.81 -10.21
N LEU A 68 21.98 4.52 -9.71
CA LEU A 68 21.34 5.63 -10.42
C LEU A 68 22.03 6.94 -10.04
N ASN A 69 22.53 7.69 -11.02
CA ASN A 69 23.19 8.97 -10.81
C ASN A 69 22.25 10.10 -11.24
N PHE A 70 22.07 11.09 -10.38
CA PHE A 70 21.19 12.22 -10.62
C PHE A 70 21.92 13.53 -10.36
N GLN A 71 21.58 14.53 -11.15
CA GLN A 71 22.03 15.90 -11.01
C GLN A 71 20.85 16.82 -11.30
N ILE A 72 20.46 17.62 -10.31
CA ILE A 72 19.34 18.56 -10.40
C ILE A 72 19.76 19.92 -9.86
N GLU A 73 19.09 20.97 -10.27
CA GLU A 73 19.26 22.31 -9.71
C GLU A 73 18.07 22.63 -8.80
N LYS A 74 18.35 23.01 -7.55
CA LYS A 74 17.32 23.37 -6.56
C LYS A 74 17.43 24.84 -6.23
N GLU A 75 16.35 25.56 -6.46
CA GLU A 75 16.17 26.94 -6.02
C GLU A 75 15.57 26.97 -4.61
N CYS A 76 16.16 27.80 -3.75
CA CYS A 76 15.72 28.06 -2.39
C CYS A 76 15.39 29.53 -2.24
N GLU A 77 14.18 29.81 -1.76
CA GLU A 77 13.67 31.15 -1.54
C GLU A 77 13.55 31.48 -0.06
N LYS A 78 13.43 32.76 0.27
CA LYS A 78 13.21 33.20 1.65
C LYS A 78 11.74 32.94 2.01
N TYR A 79 11.51 32.12 3.02
CA TYR A 79 10.17 31.95 3.58
C TYR A 79 9.92 33.10 4.56
N GLU A 80 9.03 34.04 4.22
CA GLU A 80 8.60 35.07 5.16
C GLU A 80 7.78 34.40 6.28
N GLY A 81 8.29 34.44 7.52
CA GLY A 81 7.63 33.84 8.69
C GLY A 81 8.48 32.88 9.53
N VAL A 82 9.69 32.52 9.08
CA VAL A 82 10.65 31.77 9.93
C VAL A 82 11.80 32.71 10.30
N SER A 83 11.80 33.16 11.56
CA SER A 83 12.89 33.94 12.13
C SER A 83 14.19 33.15 12.06
N THR A 84 15.21 33.73 11.44
CA THR A 84 16.60 33.27 11.49
C THR A 84 17.17 33.44 12.90
N SER A 85 16.66 32.65 13.84
CA SER A 85 17.19 32.55 15.20
C SER A 85 17.64 31.11 15.39
N THR A 86 18.96 30.89 15.32
CA THR A 86 19.70 29.71 15.80
C THR A 86 18.88 28.41 15.86
N ILE A 87 18.67 27.78 14.70
CA ILE A 87 17.88 26.54 14.60
C ILE A 87 18.72 25.38 15.15
N GLU A 88 18.65 25.17 16.46
CA GLU A 88 19.01 23.90 17.14
C GLU A 88 17.79 22.96 17.29
N VAL A 89 16.64 23.31 16.69
CA VAL A 89 15.38 22.58 16.80
C VAL A 89 14.71 22.46 15.44
N CYS A 90 14.33 21.24 15.04
CA CYS A 90 13.60 20.99 13.79
C CYS A 90 12.29 21.77 13.80
N HIS A 91 12.09 22.63 12.80
CA HIS A 91 10.83 23.34 12.60
C HIS A 91 10.29 23.05 11.19
N PRO A 92 9.12 22.41 11.06
CA PRO A 92 8.29 21.84 12.13
C PRO A 92 8.96 20.65 12.89
N PRO A 93 8.51 20.31 14.12
CA PRO A 93 9.18 19.30 14.95
C PRO A 93 9.01 17.87 14.41
N CYS A 94 9.94 17.00 14.78
CA CYS A 94 9.85 15.56 14.55
C CYS A 94 8.66 14.96 15.30
N LEU A 95 7.98 14.00 14.68
CA LEU A 95 6.82 13.31 15.23
C LEU A 95 7.19 11.90 15.69
N GLU A 96 6.25 11.23 16.37
CA GLU A 96 6.39 9.82 16.80
C GLU A 96 7.67 9.56 17.65
N GLY A 97 8.14 10.60 18.33
CA GLY A 97 9.34 10.56 19.17
C GLY A 97 10.66 10.51 18.38
N GLY A 98 10.68 10.95 17.12
CA GLY A 98 11.92 11.16 16.39
C GLY A 98 12.80 12.24 17.03
N VAL A 99 14.11 12.11 16.87
CA VAL A 99 15.11 13.04 17.43
C VAL A 99 15.57 13.99 16.33
N CYS A 100 15.61 15.29 16.62
CA CYS A 100 16.14 16.26 15.67
C CYS A 100 17.67 16.28 15.72
N SER A 101 18.31 16.14 14.57
CA SER A 101 19.76 16.29 14.42
C SER A 101 20.14 17.78 14.25
N PRO A 102 21.40 18.16 14.55
CA PRO A 102 21.89 19.54 14.36
C PRO A 102 21.78 20.06 12.92
N GLU A 103 21.67 19.15 11.95
CA GLU A 103 21.50 19.46 10.53
C GLU A 103 20.02 19.70 10.14
N GLY A 104 19.10 19.67 11.12
CA GLY A 104 17.66 19.88 10.90
C GLY A 104 16.93 18.65 10.34
N ARG A 105 17.47 17.44 10.57
CA ARG A 105 16.89 16.16 10.10
C ARG A 105 16.26 15.41 11.27
N CYS A 106 15.11 14.77 11.03
CA CYS A 106 14.54 13.86 12.00
C CYS A 106 15.13 12.44 11.86
N ASP A 107 15.77 11.95 12.92
CA ASP A 107 16.12 10.55 13.08
C ASP A 107 14.92 9.81 13.66
N CYS A 108 14.27 9.01 12.81
CA CYS A 108 13.02 8.35 13.13
C CYS A 108 13.22 7.08 13.96
N LYS A 109 12.28 6.83 14.88
CA LYS A 109 12.19 5.55 15.57
C LYS A 109 11.92 4.41 14.59
N GLU A 110 12.26 3.20 15.03
CA GLU A 110 11.98 1.99 14.27
C GLU A 110 10.50 1.92 13.87
N GLY A 111 10.27 1.60 12.59
CA GLY A 111 8.93 1.52 12.03
C GLY A 111 8.33 2.86 11.56
N TYR A 112 9.06 3.98 11.62
CA TYR A 112 8.61 5.27 11.07
C TYR A 112 9.63 5.87 10.10
N TYR A 113 9.15 6.67 9.16
CA TYR A 113 9.97 7.35 8.16
C TYR A 113 9.32 8.67 7.69
N GLY A 114 9.97 9.33 6.73
CA GLY A 114 9.55 10.61 6.17
C GLY A 114 10.20 11.81 6.87
N LEU A 115 9.96 13.01 6.34
CA LEU A 115 10.62 14.26 6.77
C LEU A 115 10.47 14.52 8.27
N ARG A 116 9.31 14.14 8.83
CA ARG A 116 8.94 14.37 10.23
C ARG A 116 8.67 13.08 10.99
N CYS A 117 9.06 11.92 10.48
CA CYS A 117 8.78 10.62 11.11
C CYS A 117 7.28 10.31 11.29
N SER A 118 6.42 10.88 10.46
CA SER A 118 4.97 10.69 10.52
C SER A 118 4.47 9.50 9.72
N GLN A 119 5.30 8.92 8.85
CA GLN A 119 4.87 7.84 7.96
C GLN A 119 5.18 6.50 8.63
N PRO A 120 4.18 5.70 9.01
CA PRO A 120 4.39 4.40 9.61
C PRO A 120 4.77 3.36 8.55
N LEU A 121 5.58 2.40 8.95
CA LEU A 121 6.05 1.29 8.12
C LEU A 121 5.30 0.00 8.46
N CYS A 122 4.61 -0.56 7.47
CA CYS A 122 3.97 -1.87 7.59
C CYS A 122 4.72 -2.89 6.74
N ILE A 123 5.31 -3.88 7.42
CA ILE A 123 5.90 -5.07 6.78
C ILE A 123 5.24 -6.31 7.41
N PRO A 124 4.47 -7.10 6.65
CA PRO A 124 4.04 -6.90 5.26
C PRO A 124 3.18 -5.65 5.06
N HIS A 125 3.10 -5.18 3.81
CA HIS A 125 2.24 -4.04 3.45
C HIS A 125 0.74 -4.40 3.62
N CYS A 126 -0.08 -3.36 3.79
CA CYS A 126 -1.53 -3.50 3.87
C CYS A 126 -2.10 -3.86 2.49
N TYR A 127 -2.93 -4.90 2.42
CA TYR A 127 -3.57 -5.36 1.20
C TYR A 127 -4.91 -4.65 0.97
N ASN A 128 -5.46 -4.84 -0.24
CA ASN A 128 -6.82 -4.44 -0.61
C ASN A 128 -7.15 -2.96 -0.35
N GLY A 129 -6.15 -2.07 -0.44
CA GLY A 129 -6.32 -0.63 -0.21
C GLY A 129 -6.28 -0.23 1.27
N GLY A 130 -5.86 -1.12 2.17
CA GLY A 130 -5.64 -0.77 3.57
C GLY A 130 -4.56 0.28 3.77
N THR A 131 -4.72 1.10 4.80
CA THR A 131 -3.79 2.18 5.14
C THR A 131 -2.94 1.78 6.35
N CYS A 132 -1.62 1.94 6.26
CA CYS A 132 -0.75 1.74 7.42
C CYS A 132 -0.94 2.91 8.39
N ILE A 133 -1.41 2.63 9.61
CA ILE A 133 -1.73 3.68 10.60
C ILE A 133 -0.73 3.71 11.76
N LYS A 134 -0.06 2.59 12.02
CA LYS A 134 1.04 2.44 12.99
C LYS A 134 1.98 1.34 12.48
N PRO A 135 3.22 1.24 12.99
CA PRO A 135 4.14 0.19 12.58
C PRO A 135 3.50 -1.20 12.64
N GLY A 136 3.41 -1.87 11.50
CA GLY A 136 2.81 -3.20 11.36
C GLY A 136 1.30 -3.30 11.62
N LEU A 137 0.56 -2.20 11.68
CA LEU A 137 -0.89 -2.15 11.89
C LEU A 137 -1.60 -1.43 10.74
N CYS A 138 -2.52 -2.14 10.10
CA CYS A 138 -3.31 -1.65 8.99
C CYS A 138 -4.74 -1.29 9.42
N ALA A 139 -5.23 -0.14 8.99
CA ALA A 139 -6.65 0.17 8.93
C ALA A 139 -7.22 -0.44 7.64
N CYS A 140 -8.20 -1.34 7.77
CA CYS A 140 -8.78 -2.07 6.65
C CYS A 140 -10.02 -1.35 6.10
N PRO A 141 -10.20 -1.34 4.77
CA PRO A 141 -11.44 -0.87 4.17
C PRO A 141 -12.59 -1.78 4.55
N GLU A 142 -13.82 -1.29 4.36
CA GLU A 142 -15.03 -2.04 4.64
C GLU A 142 -15.03 -3.40 3.92
N GLY A 143 -15.46 -4.45 4.63
CA GLY A 143 -15.49 -5.80 4.10
C GLY A 143 -14.14 -6.52 4.08
N PHE A 144 -13.06 -5.91 4.60
CA PHE A 144 -11.77 -6.58 4.78
C PHE A 144 -11.33 -6.59 6.25
N SER A 145 -10.54 -7.61 6.62
CA SER A 145 -10.04 -7.80 7.98
C SER A 145 -8.69 -8.53 8.03
N GLY A 146 -8.22 -8.78 9.25
CA GLY A 146 -6.90 -9.32 9.55
C GLY A 146 -5.81 -8.24 9.62
N LYS A 147 -4.66 -8.58 10.22
CA LYS A 147 -3.56 -7.64 10.52
C LYS A 147 -3.09 -6.79 9.33
N ILE A 148 -3.21 -7.35 8.12
CA ILE A 148 -2.77 -6.73 6.85
C ILE A 148 -3.92 -6.62 5.82
N CYS A 149 -5.18 -6.69 6.25
CA CYS A 149 -6.35 -6.52 5.38
C CYS A 149 -6.47 -7.53 4.22
N HIS A 150 -5.99 -8.75 4.45
CA HIS A 150 -5.96 -9.83 3.44
C HIS A 150 -7.18 -10.74 3.49
N LEU A 151 -7.98 -10.68 4.57
CA LEU A 151 -9.19 -11.48 4.72
C LEU A 151 -10.37 -10.68 4.22
N ALA A 152 -11.17 -11.25 3.32
CA ALA A 152 -12.43 -10.65 2.90
C ALA A 152 -13.58 -11.20 3.76
N SER A 153 -14.57 -10.35 4.03
CA SER A 153 -15.79 -10.71 4.75
C SER A 153 -16.89 -11.09 3.77
N CYS A 154 -17.47 -12.28 3.94
CA CYS A 154 -18.61 -12.75 3.16
C CYS A 154 -19.75 -13.15 4.09
N ARG A 155 -20.98 -13.00 3.60
CA ARG A 155 -22.18 -13.47 4.31
C ARG A 155 -22.10 -14.98 4.53
N ASP A 156 -22.44 -15.41 5.75
CA ASP A 156 -22.45 -16.82 6.19
C ASP A 156 -21.16 -17.59 5.88
N ASN A 157 -20.03 -16.89 5.74
CA ASN A 157 -18.74 -17.46 5.34
C ASN A 157 -18.82 -18.39 4.11
N CYS A 158 -19.64 -18.03 3.12
CA CYS A 158 -19.90 -18.88 1.95
C CYS A 158 -20.41 -20.29 2.31
N PHE A 159 -21.18 -20.41 3.39
CA PHE A 159 -21.65 -21.66 4.01
C PHE A 159 -20.54 -22.70 4.27
N ASN A 160 -19.29 -22.27 4.36
CA ASN A 160 -18.09 -23.14 4.37
C ASN A 160 -17.95 -24.04 3.12
N HIS A 161 -18.73 -23.80 2.07
CA HIS A 161 -18.71 -24.52 0.80
C HIS A 161 -18.02 -23.72 -0.32
N GLY A 162 -17.32 -22.66 0.07
CA GLY A 162 -16.50 -21.86 -0.81
C GLY A 162 -15.48 -21.05 -0.05
N ARG A 163 -14.74 -20.23 -0.79
CA ARG A 163 -13.81 -19.25 -0.24
C ARG A 163 -14.31 -17.84 -0.55
N CYS A 164 -14.28 -16.97 0.45
CA CYS A 164 -14.49 -15.55 0.25
C CYS A 164 -13.30 -14.95 -0.52
N ILE A 165 -13.55 -14.42 -1.72
CA ILE A 165 -12.50 -13.89 -2.61
C ILE A 165 -12.50 -12.37 -2.69
N ALA A 166 -13.62 -11.74 -2.36
CA ALA A 166 -13.79 -10.30 -2.20
C ALA A 166 -15.00 -10.07 -1.27
N PRO A 167 -15.19 -8.87 -0.72
CA PRO A 167 -16.34 -8.57 0.13
C PRO A 167 -17.65 -9.01 -0.53
N GLY A 168 -18.40 -9.86 0.16
CA GLY A 168 -19.67 -10.42 -0.33
C GLY A 168 -19.58 -11.37 -1.53
N LYS A 169 -18.38 -11.70 -2.03
CA LYS A 169 -18.20 -12.56 -3.21
C LYS A 169 -17.55 -13.89 -2.86
N CYS A 170 -18.30 -14.97 -3.08
CA CYS A 170 -17.85 -16.33 -2.84
C CYS A 170 -17.35 -17.02 -4.12
N LYS A 171 -16.28 -17.79 -3.97
CA LYS A 171 -15.86 -18.80 -4.96
C LYS A 171 -16.18 -20.18 -4.40
N CYS A 172 -17.20 -20.83 -4.94
CA CYS A 172 -17.64 -22.13 -4.44
C CYS A 172 -16.63 -23.24 -4.75
N TYR A 173 -16.56 -24.21 -3.85
CA TYR A 173 -15.87 -25.47 -4.07
C TYR A 173 -16.67 -26.33 -5.06
N ARG A 174 -16.07 -27.44 -5.52
CA ARG A 174 -16.74 -28.35 -6.45
C ARG A 174 -18.06 -28.84 -5.85
N ASN A 175 -19.07 -28.96 -6.70
CA ASN A 175 -20.42 -29.41 -6.37
C ASN A 175 -21.23 -28.45 -5.48
N TRP A 176 -20.87 -27.17 -5.42
CA TRP A 176 -21.66 -26.13 -4.77
C TRP A 176 -21.84 -24.92 -5.69
N PHE A 177 -22.99 -24.26 -5.61
CA PHE A 177 -23.32 -23.07 -6.41
C PHE A 177 -24.26 -22.12 -5.66
N GLY A 178 -24.57 -20.98 -6.30
CA GLY A 178 -25.26 -19.84 -5.70
C GLY A 178 -24.29 -18.78 -5.17
N ASP A 179 -24.81 -17.59 -4.88
CA ASP A 179 -24.00 -16.41 -4.53
C ASP A 179 -23.15 -16.59 -3.27
N ILE A 180 -23.61 -17.46 -2.36
CA ILE A 180 -22.95 -17.79 -1.11
C ILE A 180 -22.71 -19.31 -0.95
N CYS A 181 -22.72 -20.05 -2.06
CA CYS A 181 -22.47 -21.49 -2.09
C CYS A 181 -23.46 -22.33 -1.26
N GLN A 182 -24.72 -21.89 -1.24
CA GLN A 182 -25.78 -22.51 -0.46
C GLN A 182 -26.40 -23.76 -1.10
N TYR A 183 -26.22 -23.97 -2.42
CA TYR A 183 -26.88 -25.05 -3.14
C TYR A 183 -25.89 -26.15 -3.54
N PRO A 184 -26.12 -27.42 -3.15
CA PRO A 184 -25.33 -28.54 -3.65
C PRO A 184 -25.75 -28.88 -5.09
N VAL A 185 -24.78 -29.26 -5.93
CA VAL A 185 -25.06 -29.82 -7.25
C VAL A 185 -25.63 -31.23 -7.05
N SER A 186 -26.91 -31.42 -7.34
CA SER A 186 -27.55 -32.74 -7.30
C SER A 186 -27.01 -33.59 -8.45
N ARG A 187 -26.39 -34.73 -8.10
CA ARG A 187 -26.08 -35.79 -9.06
C ARG A 187 -27.32 -36.66 -9.25
N GLU A 188 -28.27 -36.20 -10.06
CA GLU A 188 -29.25 -37.12 -10.65
C GLU A 188 -28.81 -37.48 -12.07
N LYS A 189 -28.13 -38.63 -12.13
CA LYS A 189 -27.90 -39.55 -13.25
C LYS A 189 -27.47 -38.98 -14.62
N SER A 190 -26.18 -39.20 -14.94
CA SER A 190 -25.82 -39.88 -16.19
C SER A 190 -24.38 -40.39 -16.08
N GLU A 191 -24.21 -41.70 -16.10
CA GLU A 191 -22.97 -42.34 -16.48
C GLU A 191 -22.56 -41.80 -17.86
N GLY A 192 -21.32 -41.30 -17.99
CA GLY A 192 -20.67 -41.02 -19.27
C GLY A 192 -21.18 -39.80 -20.05
N ALA A 193 -20.75 -38.59 -19.66
CA ALA A 193 -20.61 -37.49 -20.61
C ALA A 193 -19.49 -36.55 -20.20
N GLN A 194 -18.54 -36.35 -21.10
CA GLN A 194 -17.41 -35.43 -21.03
C GLN A 194 -17.92 -33.98 -20.86
N PRO A 195 -17.17 -33.07 -20.20
CA PRO A 195 -17.60 -31.68 -20.07
C PRO A 195 -17.45 -30.93 -21.41
N ASP A 196 -18.57 -30.71 -22.11
CA ASP A 196 -18.63 -29.79 -23.25
C ASP A 196 -18.52 -28.33 -22.77
N LYS A 197 -17.52 -27.62 -23.32
CA LYS A 197 -17.19 -26.22 -23.02
C LYS A 197 -18.08 -25.23 -23.78
N ASP A 198 -19.38 -25.47 -23.90
CA ASP A 198 -20.24 -24.55 -24.64
C ASP A 198 -21.71 -24.57 -24.19
N LYS A 199 -21.98 -24.12 -22.96
CA LYS A 199 -23.31 -23.65 -22.59
C LYS A 199 -23.22 -22.31 -21.88
N SER A 200 -23.55 -21.28 -22.64
CA SER A 200 -23.94 -19.95 -22.18
C SER A 200 -25.07 -20.04 -21.16
N MET A 201 -25.02 -19.10 -20.21
CA MET A 201 -25.94 -18.94 -19.09
C MET A 201 -27.39 -18.75 -19.58
N PRO A 202 -28.42 -19.34 -18.94
CA PRO A 202 -29.79 -19.04 -19.31
C PRO A 202 -30.14 -17.59 -18.92
N ASN A 203 -30.81 -16.92 -19.85
CA ASN A 203 -31.23 -15.52 -19.80
C ASN A 203 -32.21 -15.25 -18.63
N ILE A 204 -32.10 -14.08 -18.00
CA ILE A 204 -32.85 -13.65 -16.78
C ILE A 204 -34.34 -13.32 -17.07
N ASP A 205 -34.85 -13.61 -18.27
CA ASP A 205 -36.20 -13.23 -18.69
C ASP A 205 -37.31 -14.28 -18.43
N LYS A 206 -37.05 -15.36 -17.68
CA LYS A 206 -38.07 -16.37 -17.35
C LYS A 206 -38.32 -16.58 -15.85
N MET A 207 -38.42 -15.48 -15.10
CA MET A 207 -39.08 -15.45 -13.77
C MET A 207 -40.25 -14.46 -13.75
N LYS A 208 -41.15 -14.56 -14.74
CA LYS A 208 -42.49 -13.97 -14.67
C LYS A 208 -43.52 -14.98 -15.16
N GLU A 209 -43.86 -15.92 -14.29
CA GLU A 209 -45.19 -16.51 -14.18
C GLU A 209 -45.18 -17.44 -12.96
N GLY A 210 -45.99 -17.10 -11.95
CA GLY A 210 -46.01 -17.84 -10.69
C GLY A 210 -46.20 -17.00 -9.43
N ILE A 211 -46.65 -15.73 -9.54
CA ILE A 211 -47.41 -15.11 -8.45
C ILE A 211 -48.81 -14.94 -9.01
N ASN A 212 -49.66 -15.94 -8.78
CA ASN A 212 -51.09 -15.70 -8.77
C ASN A 212 -51.63 -16.02 -7.38
N SER A 213 -52.19 -14.96 -6.82
CA SER A 213 -52.98 -14.83 -5.61
C SER A 213 -53.91 -16.02 -5.34
N ASN A 214 -53.99 -16.40 -4.06
CA ASN A 214 -55.28 -16.62 -3.41
C ASN A 214 -55.22 -16.17 -1.95
N TYR A 215 -55.83 -15.01 -1.72
CA TYR A 215 -56.47 -14.62 -0.48
C TYR A 215 -57.85 -15.28 -0.44
N SER A 216 -58.21 -15.95 0.65
CA SER A 216 -59.57 -16.13 1.21
C SER A 216 -59.40 -17.03 2.45
N SER A 217 -59.44 -16.50 3.67
CA SER A 217 -60.65 -16.20 4.47
C SER A 217 -61.45 -17.46 4.82
N GLU A 218 -61.15 -18.05 5.97
CA GLU A 218 -62.07 -18.55 6.99
C GLU A 218 -61.31 -18.73 8.32
#